data_AF-A0AAD4NBS5-F1
#
_entry.id   AF-A0AAD4NBS5-F1
#
_cell.length_a   1.000
_cell.length_b   1.000
_cell.length_c   1.000
_cell.angle_alpha   90.00
_cell.angle_beta   90.00
_cell.angle_gamma   90.00
#
_symmetry.space_group_name_H-M   'P 1'
#
loop_
_entity.id
_entity.type
_entity.pdbx_description
1 polymer ?
#
loop_
_entity_poly.entity_id
_entity_poly.type
_entity_poly.pdbx_seq_one_letter_code
_entity_poly.pdbx_strand_id
1 'polypeptide(L)'
;MEGDAWAMSMTQAENLLLTHLNRRKVLSILKTLRDRHLDYIDSPISNYIIKTLVLYECEKHVSEAEWGDFCLGDRVIGILLQLVSCLQCRKCPHYFLPQLDLLKGIPSHVLDHGARAAWSLVRQLLLSATALENL
;
A
#
# COMPACT_ATOMS: atom_id res chain seq x y z
N MET A 1 -4.81 20.99 -24.22
CA MET A 1 -5.51 19.98 -25.03
C MET A 1 -5.73 18.80 -24.09
N GLU A 2 -6.68 18.94 -23.19
CA GLU A 2 -7.09 17.92 -22.24
C GLU A 2 -8.56 17.62 -22.54
N GLY A 3 -8.97 16.35 -22.58
CA GLY A 3 -10.31 16.04 -22.08
C GLY A 3 -11.25 15.13 -22.85
N ASP A 4 -10.84 14.36 -23.86
CA ASP A 4 -11.75 13.38 -24.51
C ASP A 4 -11.35 11.90 -24.30
N ALA A 5 -10.37 11.64 -23.44
CA ALA A 5 -9.90 10.28 -23.18
C ALA A 5 -10.65 9.64 -22.00
N TRP A 6 -11.00 8.36 -22.15
CA TRP A 6 -11.57 7.56 -21.07
C TRP A 6 -10.47 7.02 -20.16
N ALA A 7 -10.67 7.10 -18.84
CA ALA A 7 -9.79 6.45 -17.88
C ALA A 7 -10.03 4.94 -17.86
N MET A 8 -8.97 4.15 -17.97
CA MET A 8 -9.05 2.69 -17.81
C MET A 8 -9.31 2.32 -16.34
N SER A 9 -10.18 1.35 -16.10
CA SER A 9 -10.40 0.78 -14.76
C SER A 9 -10.10 -0.72 -14.79
N MET A 10 -9.19 -1.16 -13.92
CA MET A 10 -8.81 -2.58 -13.78
C MET A 10 -9.44 -3.22 -12.53
N THR A 11 -10.46 -2.59 -11.94
CA THR A 11 -11.03 -2.99 -10.64
C THR A 11 -11.41 -4.47 -10.56
N GLN A 12 -12.01 -5.02 -11.62
CA GLN A 12 -12.41 -6.43 -11.65
C GLN A 12 -11.19 -7.36 -11.68
N ALA A 13 -10.19 -7.06 -12.51
CA ALA A 13 -8.94 -7.83 -12.60
C ALA A 13 -8.15 -7.78 -11.28
N GLU A 14 -8.03 -6.59 -10.68
CA GLU A 14 -7.38 -6.40 -9.38
C GLU A 14 -8.06 -7.23 -8.29
N ASN A 15 -9.40 -7.23 -8.26
CA ASN A 15 -10.16 -8.02 -7.29
C ASN A 15 -9.96 -9.52 -7.52
N LEU A 16 -9.88 -9.98 -8.77
CA LEU A 16 -9.64 -11.39 -9.08
C LEU A 16 -8.26 -11.83 -8.56
N LEU A 17 -7.21 -11.05 -8.81
CA LEU A 17 -5.83 -11.34 -8.35
C LEU A 17 -5.72 -11.45 -6.82
N LEU A 18 -6.55 -10.70 -6.10
CA LEU A 18 -6.59 -10.68 -4.64
C LEU A 18 -7.44 -11.80 -4.03
N THR A 19 -8.16 -12.60 -4.82
CA THR A 19 -9.13 -13.59 -4.30
C THR A 19 -8.48 -14.73 -3.52
N HIS A 20 -7.18 -14.96 -3.69
CA HIS A 20 -6.48 -16.06 -3.05
C HIS A 20 -6.07 -15.75 -1.60
N LEU A 21 -6.35 -16.71 -0.71
CA LEU A 21 -5.83 -16.78 0.67
C LEU A 21 -6.03 -15.47 1.46
N ASN A 22 -5.03 -15.12 2.26
CA ASN A 22 -5.03 -13.97 3.14
C ASN A 22 -4.74 -12.64 2.43
N ARG A 23 -4.61 -12.59 1.09
CA ARG A 23 -4.34 -11.33 0.37
C ARG A 23 -5.39 -10.26 0.65
N ARG A 24 -6.68 -10.63 0.68
CA ARG A 24 -7.76 -9.72 1.09
C ARG A 24 -7.66 -9.31 2.55
N LYS A 25 -7.29 -10.23 3.44
CA LYS A 25 -7.11 -9.96 4.88
C LYS A 25 -6.00 -8.94 5.10
N VAL A 26 -4.85 -9.12 4.44
CA VAL A 26 -3.74 -8.16 4.44
C VAL A 26 -4.18 -6.80 3.92
N LEU A 27 -4.88 -6.75 2.78
CA LEU A 27 -5.41 -5.50 2.22
C LEU A 27 -6.36 -4.81 3.21
N SER A 28 -7.26 -5.54 3.86
CA SER A 28 -8.19 -4.98 4.85
C SER A 28 -7.45 -4.42 6.07
N ILE A 29 -6.46 -5.14 6.61
CA ILE A 29 -5.62 -4.66 7.72
C ILE A 29 -4.93 -3.35 7.33
N LEU A 30 -4.30 -3.31 6.15
CA LEU A 30 -3.57 -2.13 5.68
C LEU A 30 -4.49 -0.93 5.43
N LYS A 31 -5.71 -1.14 4.93
CA LYS A 31 -6.71 -0.07 4.81
C LYS A 31 -7.10 0.50 6.16
N THR A 32 -7.35 -0.35 7.15
CA THR A 32 -7.64 0.10 8.52
C THR A 32 -6.48 0.89 9.11
N LEU A 33 -5.24 0.42 8.95
CA LEU A 33 -4.05 1.13 9.40
C LEU A 33 -3.88 2.47 8.69
N ARG A 34 -4.18 2.53 7.39
CA ARG A 34 -4.19 3.78 6.62
C ARG A 34 -5.21 4.74 7.18
N ASP A 35 -6.46 4.31 7.35
CA ASP A 35 -7.55 5.18 7.79
C ASP A 35 -7.32 5.74 9.21
N ARG A 36 -6.69 4.95 10.10
CA ARG A 36 -6.42 5.38 11.49
C ARG A 36 -5.16 6.23 11.67
N HIS A 37 -4.12 6.00 10.87
CA HIS A 37 -2.79 6.56 11.15
C HIS A 37 -2.19 7.36 9.99
N LEU A 38 -2.70 7.17 8.77
CA LEU A 38 -2.16 7.78 7.56
C LEU A 38 -3.18 8.64 6.82
N ASP A 39 -4.41 8.78 7.32
CA ASP A 39 -5.46 9.63 6.76
C ASP A 39 -5.54 10.99 7.46
N TYR A 40 -4.53 11.81 7.24
CA TYR A 40 -4.49 13.20 7.66
C TYR A 40 -4.81 14.13 6.48
N ILE A 41 -5.03 15.42 6.76
CA ILE A 41 -5.31 16.45 5.74
C ILE A 41 -4.21 16.43 4.67
N ASP A 42 -4.61 16.37 3.41
CA ASP A 42 -3.72 16.27 2.23
C ASP A 42 -2.85 15.00 2.18
N SER A 43 -3.23 13.94 2.88
CA SER A 43 -2.48 12.67 2.81
C SER A 43 -2.41 12.15 1.36
N PRO A 44 -1.20 11.84 0.86
CA PRO A 44 -1.04 11.31 -0.48
C PRO A 44 -1.36 9.81 -0.55
N ILE A 45 -1.63 9.16 0.59
CA ILE A 45 -1.73 7.71 0.72
C ILE A 45 -3.21 7.32 0.60
N SER A 46 -3.62 6.95 -0.61
CA SER A 46 -4.97 6.47 -0.88
C SER A 46 -5.10 4.96 -0.67
N ASN A 47 -6.33 4.48 -0.47
CA ASN A 47 -6.66 3.05 -0.48
C ASN A 47 -6.27 2.37 -1.81
N TYR A 48 -6.16 3.12 -2.91
CA TYR A 48 -5.73 2.61 -4.19
C TYR A 48 -4.22 2.37 -4.26
N ILE A 49 -3.41 3.26 -3.65
CA ILE A 49 -1.96 3.04 -3.47
C ILE A 49 -1.73 1.79 -2.62
N ILE A 50 -2.44 1.64 -1.50
CA ILE A 50 -2.35 0.44 -0.64
C ILE A 50 -2.65 -0.83 -1.45
N LYS A 51 -3.76 -0.83 -2.22
CA LYS A 51 -4.11 -1.97 -3.08
C LYS A 51 -3.04 -2.27 -4.12
N THR A 52 -2.47 -1.24 -4.74
CA THR A 52 -1.38 -1.38 -5.73
C THR A 52 -0.15 -2.04 -5.11
N LEU A 53 0.23 -1.65 -3.90
CA LEU A 53 1.38 -2.25 -3.20
C LEU A 53 1.13 -3.71 -2.78
N VAL A 54 -0.10 -4.06 -2.40
CA VAL A 54 -0.46 -5.47 -2.15
C VAL A 54 -0.29 -6.31 -3.42
N LEU A 55 -0.67 -5.80 -4.58
CA LEU A 55 -0.50 -6.51 -5.86
C LEU A 55 0.98 -6.74 -6.19
N TYR A 56 1.84 -5.74 -6.01
CA TYR A 56 3.30 -5.95 -6.16
C TYR A 56 3.87 -6.93 -5.14
N GLU A 57 3.36 -6.94 -3.91
CA GLU A 57 3.80 -7.91 -2.91
C GLU A 57 3.43 -9.34 -3.30
N CYS A 58 2.30 -9.53 -4.01
CA CYS A 58 1.92 -10.83 -4.58
C CYS A 58 2.89 -11.31 -5.66
N GLU A 59 3.53 -10.42 -6.42
CA GLU A 59 4.56 -10.79 -7.40
C GLU A 59 5.87 -11.21 -6.74
N LYS A 60 6.22 -10.58 -5.61
CA LYS A 60 7.41 -10.94 -4.83
C LYS A 60 7.24 -12.29 -4.12
N HIS A 61 6.02 -12.58 -3.67
CA HIS A 61 5.67 -13.76 -2.88
C HIS A 61 4.61 -14.58 -3.60
N VAL A 62 5.04 -15.32 -4.63
CA VAL A 62 4.13 -16.07 -5.52
C VAL A 62 3.55 -17.31 -4.83
N SER A 63 4.28 -17.90 -3.89
CA SER A 63 3.87 -19.15 -3.23
C SER A 63 2.71 -18.92 -2.27
N GLU A 64 1.72 -19.82 -2.32
CA GLU A 64 0.59 -19.82 -1.39
C GLU A 64 1.02 -19.91 0.08
N ALA A 65 2.12 -20.63 0.37
CA ALA A 65 2.65 -20.76 1.73
C ALA A 65 3.11 -19.42 2.32
N GLU A 66 3.55 -18.48 1.49
CA GLU A 66 4.00 -17.14 1.92
C GLU A 66 2.85 -16.19 2.26
N TRP A 67 1.61 -16.63 2.03
CA TRP A 67 0.37 -15.97 2.42
C TRP A 67 -0.39 -16.71 3.53
N GLY A 68 0.25 -17.69 4.17
CA GLY A 68 -0.29 -18.35 5.37
C GLY A 68 -0.46 -17.39 6.54
N ASP A 69 -1.23 -17.79 7.56
CA ASP A 69 -1.52 -16.92 8.72
C ASP A 69 -0.25 -16.48 9.48
N PHE A 70 0.77 -17.35 9.53
CA PHE A 70 2.05 -17.03 10.17
C PHE A 70 2.86 -15.96 9.42
N CYS A 71 2.58 -15.72 8.14
CA CYS A 71 3.28 -14.75 7.31
C CYS A 71 2.54 -13.39 7.22
N LEU A 72 1.36 -13.27 7.83
CA LEU A 72 0.52 -12.06 7.75
C LEU A 72 1.27 -10.80 8.21
N GLY A 73 1.96 -10.90 9.36
CA GLY A 73 2.75 -9.79 9.90
C GLY A 73 3.84 -9.35 8.93
N ASP A 74 4.60 -10.31 8.39
CA ASP A 74 5.65 -10.04 7.42
C ASP A 74 5.13 -9.37 6.16
N ARG A 75 3.96 -9.79 5.64
CA ARG A 75 3.33 -9.15 4.48
C ARG A 75 2.89 -7.72 4.78
N VAL A 76 2.25 -7.47 5.92
CA VAL A 76 1.82 -6.13 6.33
C VAL A 76 3.03 -5.20 6.47
N ILE A 77 4.09 -5.64 7.14
CA ILE A 77 5.33 -4.87 7.32
C ILE A 77 6.03 -4.64 5.97
N GLY A 78 6.18 -5.68 5.15
CA GLY A 78 6.82 -5.59 3.83
C GLY A 78 6.15 -4.55 2.93
N ILE A 79 4.82 -4.53 2.92
CA ILE A 79 4.03 -3.56 2.15
C ILE A 79 4.18 -2.14 2.70
N LEU A 80 4.16 -1.94 4.02
CA LEU A 80 4.37 -0.62 4.61
C LEU A 80 5.80 -0.10 4.38
N LEU A 81 6.81 -0.97 4.42
CA LEU A 81 8.18 -0.62 4.04
C LEU A 81 8.27 -0.22 2.55
N GLN A 82 7.58 -0.96 1.68
CA GLN A 82 7.47 -0.59 0.27
C GLN A 82 6.79 0.77 0.08
N LEU A 83 5.75 1.08 0.88
CA LEU A 83 5.10 2.38 0.88
C LEU A 83 6.08 3.50 1.26
N VAL A 84 6.87 3.31 2.32
CA VAL A 84 7.93 4.26 2.72
C VAL A 84 8.90 4.49 1.56
N SER A 85 9.37 3.42 0.91
CA SER A 85 10.26 3.50 -0.25
C SER A 85 9.62 4.28 -1.41
N CYS A 86 8.38 3.98 -1.77
CA CYS A 86 7.67 4.69 -2.84
C CYS A 86 7.53 6.19 -2.56
N LEU A 87 7.22 6.57 -1.32
CA LEU A 87 7.10 7.97 -0.91
C LEU A 87 8.45 8.69 -0.96
N GLN A 88 9.52 8.07 -0.45
CA GLN A 88 10.88 8.63 -0.47
C GLN A 88 11.44 8.78 -1.89
N CYS A 89 11.19 7.78 -2.75
CA CYS A 89 11.58 7.80 -4.15
C CYS A 89 10.64 8.64 -5.02
N ARG A 90 9.54 9.16 -4.45
CA ARG A 90 8.50 9.96 -5.13
C ARG A 90 7.93 9.26 -6.37
N LYS A 91 7.77 7.93 -6.27
CA LYS A 91 7.31 7.09 -7.38
C LYS A 91 6.54 5.87 -6.86
N CYS A 92 5.31 5.71 -7.33
CA CYS A 92 4.49 4.53 -7.11
C CYS A 92 3.81 4.15 -8.43
N PRO A 93 4.43 3.27 -9.25
CA PRO A 93 3.88 2.91 -10.55
C PRO A 93 2.58 2.13 -10.38
N HIS A 94 1.56 2.45 -11.17
CA HIS A 94 0.32 1.69 -11.24
C HIS A 94 0.60 0.25 -11.68
N TYR A 95 -0.01 -0.73 -11.01
CA TYR A 95 0.29 -2.16 -11.21
C TYR A 95 0.17 -2.62 -12.67
N PHE A 96 -0.97 -2.38 -13.32
CA PHE A 96 -1.17 -2.76 -14.74
C PHE A 96 -0.59 -1.78 -15.77
N LEU A 97 -0.20 -0.56 -15.36
CA LEU A 97 0.21 0.53 -16.24
C LEU A 97 1.49 1.16 -15.67
N PRO A 98 2.65 0.50 -15.74
CA PRO A 98 3.85 0.92 -15.02
C PRO A 98 4.37 2.32 -15.36
N GLN A 99 3.98 2.84 -16.53
CA GLN A 99 4.25 4.20 -16.99
C GLN A 99 3.41 5.28 -16.28
N LEU A 100 2.30 4.90 -15.64
CA LEU A 100 1.45 5.78 -14.86
C LEU A 100 1.92 5.77 -13.40
N ASP A 101 2.40 6.91 -12.91
CA ASP A 101 2.82 7.08 -11.53
C ASP A 101 1.66 7.65 -10.68
N LEU A 102 1.27 6.91 -9.65
CA LEU A 102 0.19 7.24 -8.73
C LEU A 102 0.53 8.41 -7.78
N LEU A 103 1.82 8.76 -7.65
CA LEU A 103 2.27 9.91 -6.85
C LEU A 103 2.57 11.15 -7.71
N LYS A 104 2.30 11.09 -9.03
CA LYS A 104 2.58 12.20 -9.94
C LYS A 104 1.80 13.45 -9.55
N GLY A 105 2.51 14.58 -9.47
CA GLY A 105 1.93 15.89 -9.16
C GLY A 105 1.76 16.17 -7.66
N ILE A 106 2.08 15.22 -6.78
CA ILE A 106 2.05 15.44 -5.34
C ILE A 106 3.32 16.21 -4.91
N PRO A 107 3.20 17.31 -4.14
CA PRO A 107 4.36 18.08 -3.69
C PRO A 107 5.33 17.25 -2.84
N SER A 108 6.65 17.44 -3.04
CA SER A 108 7.69 16.68 -2.34
C SER A 108 7.56 16.72 -0.81
N HIS A 109 7.20 17.87 -0.24
CA HIS A 109 7.08 18.02 1.22
C HIS A 109 5.93 17.19 1.80
N VAL A 110 4.85 17.00 1.04
CA VAL A 110 3.71 16.13 1.41
C VAL A 110 4.14 14.67 1.39
N LEU A 111 4.90 14.26 0.36
CA LEU A 111 5.46 12.91 0.26
C LEU A 111 6.45 12.62 1.39
N ASP A 112 7.33 13.57 1.72
CA ASP A 112 8.30 13.43 2.81
C ASP A 112 7.59 13.31 4.17
N HIS A 113 6.50 14.04 4.38
CA HIS A 113 5.65 13.90 5.57
C HIS A 113 5.00 12.51 5.64
N GLY A 114 4.42 12.05 4.52
CA GLY A 114 3.84 10.70 4.42
C GLY A 114 4.86 9.60 4.70
N ALA A 115 6.09 9.73 4.19
CA ALA A 115 7.15 8.77 4.45
C ALA A 115 7.49 8.68 5.94
N ARG A 116 7.57 9.82 6.65
CA ARG A 116 7.82 9.85 8.10
C ARG A 116 6.67 9.23 8.88
N ALA A 117 5.42 9.53 8.52
CA ALA A 117 4.25 8.95 9.17
C ALA A 117 4.19 7.42 8.98
N ALA A 118 4.36 6.94 7.75
CA ALA A 118 4.39 5.51 7.44
C ALA A 118 5.55 4.80 8.14
N TRP A 119 6.75 5.40 8.19
CA TRP A 119 7.89 4.83 8.90
C TRP A 119 7.67 4.77 10.42
N SER A 120 7.06 5.79 11.02
CA SER A 120 6.69 5.79 12.44
C SER A 120 5.76 4.62 12.77
N LEU A 121 4.75 4.37 11.92
CA LEU A 121 3.83 3.25 12.06
C LEU A 121 4.56 1.90 11.94
N VAL A 122 5.40 1.72 10.92
CA VAL A 122 6.22 0.50 10.76
C VAL A 122 7.06 0.22 12.00
N ARG A 123 7.74 1.26 12.50
CA ARG A 123 8.60 1.15 13.68
C ARG A 123 7.80 0.74 14.93
N GLN A 124 6.59 1.27 15.12
CA GLN A 124 5.73 0.86 16.23
C GLN A 124 5.32 -0.61 16.14
N LEU A 125 4.91 -1.07 14.94
CA LEU A 125 4.53 -2.45 14.70
C LEU A 125 5.70 -3.44 14.87
N LEU A 126 6.92 -3.05 14.48
CA LEU A 126 8.12 -3.89 14.65
C LEU A 126 8.61 -3.99 16.10
N LEU A 127 8.44 -2.92 16.89
CA LEU A 127 8.99 -2.85 18.25
C LEU A 127 8.04 -3.38 19.32
N SER A 128 6.77 -3.61 19.01
CA SER A 128 5.80 -4.15 19.96
C SER A 128 4.88 -5.17 19.31
N ALA A 129 4.93 -6.41 19.80
CA ALA A 129 4.02 -7.48 19.40
C ALA A 129 2.54 -7.17 19.73
N THR A 130 2.28 -6.27 20.69
CA THR A 130 0.93 -5.81 21.08
C THR A 130 0.59 -4.44 20.49
N ALA A 131 1.39 -3.90 19.57
CA ALA A 131 1.14 -2.61 18.95
C ALA A 131 -0.27 -2.54 18.36
N LEU A 132 -0.72 -3.62 17.70
CA LEU A 132 -2.04 -3.71 17.08
C LEU A 132 -3.21 -3.60 18.06
N GLU A 133 -3.01 -3.87 19.35
CA GLU A 133 -4.07 -3.72 20.36
C GLU A 133 -4.32 -2.26 20.73
N ASN A 134 -3.34 -1.39 20.48
CA ASN A 134 -3.34 0.02 20.88
C ASN A 134 -3.43 0.98 19.67
N LEU A 135 -3.61 0.46 18.46
CA LEU A 135 -3.69 1.18 17.19
C LEU A 135 -5.14 1.29 16.68
#